data_AF-A0A7X9A212-F1
#
_entry.id   AF-A0A7X9A212-F1
#
_cell.length_a   1.000
_cell.length_b   1.000
_cell.length_c   1.000
_cell.angle_alpha   90.00
_cell.angle_beta   90.00
_cell.angle_gamma   90.00
#
_symmetry.space_group_name_H-M   'P 1'
#
loop_
_entity.id
_entity.type
_entity.pdbx_description
1 polymer ?
#
loop_
_entity_poly.entity_id
_entity_poly.type
_entity_poly.pdbx_seq_one_letter_code
_entity_poly.pdbx_strand_id
1 'polypeptide(L)' 'MIKNWDKVKMYDLTINTNHMTPPWPTYEPLNVKYFKRLAPNGANGMIIKTSNHVGTHLDGPMHFDTGGRDI' A
#
# COMPACT_ATOMS: atom_id res chain seq x y z
N MET A 1 -28.40 -5.42 6.29
CA MET A 1 -27.38 -4.61 6.97
C MET A 1 -27.13 -5.18 8.36
N ILE A 2 -25.88 -5.20 8.84
CA ILE A 2 -25.52 -5.73 10.16
C ILE A 2 -26.08 -4.77 11.25
N LYS A 3 -26.76 -5.32 12.26
CA LYS A 3 -27.36 -4.56 13.37
C LYS A 3 -26.28 -3.79 14.17
N ASN A 4 -26.57 -2.56 14.60
CA ASN A 4 -25.70 -1.71 15.42
C ASN A 4 -24.38 -1.21 14.76
N TRP A 5 -24.27 -1.23 13.43
CA TRP A 5 -23.06 -0.73 12.75
C TRP A 5 -22.74 0.74 13.07
N ASP A 6 -23.79 1.54 13.29
CA ASP A 6 -23.74 2.94 13.74
C ASP A 6 -23.05 3.15 15.09
N LYS A 7 -22.91 2.10 15.90
CA LYS A 7 -22.31 2.14 17.25
C LYS A 7 -20.88 1.62 17.28
N VAL A 8 -20.36 1.13 16.15
CA VAL A 8 -18.99 0.60 16.07
C VAL A 8 -18.01 1.75 15.91
N LYS A 9 -17.01 1.81 16.78
CA LYS A 9 -15.84 2.67 16.60
C LYS A 9 -14.75 1.88 15.88
N MET A 10 -14.37 2.33 14.68
CA MET A 10 -13.26 1.77 13.92
C MET A 10 -11.96 2.46 14.31
N TYR A 11 -10.89 1.69 14.42
CA TYR A 11 -9.53 2.18 14.67
C TYR A 11 -8.66 1.82 13.47
N ASP A 12 -7.90 2.79 13.00
CA ASP A 12 -6.86 2.55 12.00
C ASP A 12 -5.61 2.02 12.69
N LEU A 13 -5.21 0.81 12.33
CA LEU A 13 -4.00 0.14 12.83
C LEU A 13 -2.91 0.04 11.76
N THR A 14 -3.10 0.72 10.62
CA THR A 14 -2.11 0.74 9.55
C THR A 14 -1.02 1.78 9.84
N ILE A 15 0.19 1.49 9.37
CA ILE A 15 1.28 2.47 9.47
C ILE A 15 1.22 3.43 8.28
N ASN A 16 1.51 4.71 8.54
CA ASN A 16 1.64 5.72 7.48
C ASN A 16 2.73 5.29 6.49
N THR A 17 2.32 4.99 5.25
CA THR A 17 3.19 4.43 4.22
C THR A 17 3.47 5.47 3.13
N ASN A 18 4.74 5.78 2.88
CA ASN A 18 5.19 6.76 1.89
C ASN A 18 6.62 6.45 1.40
N HIS A 19 7.20 7.32 0.57
CA HIS A 19 8.54 7.11 -0.02
C HIS A 19 9.70 7.12 0.99
N MET A 20 9.46 7.56 2.23
CA MET A 20 10.41 7.48 3.35
C MET A 20 10.19 6.24 4.21
N THR A 21 9.17 5.42 3.94
CA THR A 21 8.96 4.16 4.66
C THR A 21 10.15 3.23 4.37
N PRO A 22 10.85 2.75 5.41
CA PRO A 22 12.00 1.88 5.21
C PRO A 22 11.60 0.60 4.46
N PRO A 23 12.27 0.26 3.35
CA PRO A 23 12.08 -1.05 2.73
C PRO A 23 12.78 -2.13 3.54
N TRP A 24 12.51 -3.39 3.19
CA TRP A 24 13.43 -4.47 3.56
C TRP A 24 14.83 -4.17 2.97
N PRO A 25 15.94 -4.47 3.67
CA PRO A 25 17.28 -4.01 3.27
C PRO A 25 17.72 -4.32 1.83
N THR A 26 17.17 -5.36 1.20
CA THR A 26 17.50 -5.78 -0.16
C THR A 26 16.40 -5.48 -1.19
N TYR A 27 15.30 -4.85 -0.79
CA TYR A 27 14.16 -4.57 -1.67
C TYR A 27 14.25 -3.18 -2.29
N GLU A 28 13.61 -3.02 -3.45
CA GLU A 28 13.37 -1.71 -4.02
C GLU A 28 12.48 -0.88 -3.07
N PRO A 29 12.85 0.36 -2.74
CA PRO A 29 12.02 1.23 -1.91
C PRO A 29 10.72 1.63 -2.61
N LEU A 30 9.74 2.08 -1.83
CA LEU A 30 8.53 2.69 -2.35
C LEU A 30 8.91 3.98 -3.10
N ASN A 31 8.66 3.99 -4.40
CA ASN A 31 8.93 5.12 -5.28
C ASN A 31 7.63 5.78 -5.72
N VAL A 32 7.59 7.12 -5.65
CA VAL A 32 6.47 7.93 -6.14
C VAL A 32 6.96 8.86 -7.23
N LYS A 33 6.42 8.70 -8.44
CA LYS A 33 6.71 9.60 -9.57
C LYS A 33 5.44 10.30 -10.00
N TYR A 34 5.48 11.63 -10.06
CA TYR A 34 4.40 12.39 -10.67
C TYR A 34 4.61 12.49 -12.17
N PHE A 35 3.65 11.98 -12.94
CA PHE A 35 3.63 12.14 -14.40
C PHE A 35 2.71 13.30 -14.82
N LYS A 36 1.85 13.79 -13.91
CA LYS A 36 0.96 14.93 -14.12
C LYS A 36 0.94 15.80 -12.85
N ARG A 37 0.95 17.13 -13.00
CA ARG A 37 0.93 18.12 -11.91
C ARG A 37 -0.32 18.98 -11.98
N LEU A 38 -0.84 19.44 -10.85
CA LEU A 38 -2.09 20.21 -10.80
C LEU A 38 -2.08 21.45 -11.70
N ALA A 39 -1.07 22.31 -11.58
CA ALA A 39 -1.01 23.61 -12.28
C ALA A 39 -1.16 23.52 -13.81
N PRO A 40 -0.37 22.71 -14.54
CA PRO A 40 -0.47 22.67 -16.01
C PRO A 40 -1.67 21.87 -16.57
N ASN A 41 -2.47 21.23 -15.72
CA ASN A 41 -3.08 19.95 -16.11
C ASN A 41 -4.41 19.67 -15.39
N GLY A 42 -4.78 20.48 -14.40
CA GLY A 42 -6.04 20.41 -13.64
C GLY A 42 -6.12 19.25 -12.64
N ALA A 43 -5.12 18.39 -12.55
CA ALA A 43 -5.05 17.29 -11.58
C ALA A 43 -3.61 16.79 -11.36
N ASN A 44 -3.34 16.12 -10.25
CA ASN A 44 -2.11 15.38 -10.03
C ASN A 44 -2.28 13.92 -10.46
N GLY A 45 -1.28 13.39 -11.16
CA GLY A 45 -1.21 11.97 -11.52
C GLY A 45 0.10 11.39 -11.02
N MET A 46 0.00 10.30 -10.27
CA MET A 46 1.13 9.60 -9.68
C MET A 46 1.23 8.17 -10.20
N ILE A 47 2.47 7.71 -10.37
CA ILE A 47 2.83 6.30 -10.51
C ILE A 47 3.53 5.92 -9.20
N ILE A 48 3.07 4.85 -8.58
CA ILE A 48 3.66 4.26 -7.39
C ILE A 48 4.29 2.92 -7.81
N LYS A 49 5.58 2.75 -7.56
CA LYS A 49 6.28 1.47 -7.69
C LYS A 49 6.70 1.03 -6.29
N THR A 50 6.28 -0.16 -5.87
CA THR A 50 6.49 -0.64 -4.51
C THR A 50 6.60 -2.16 -4.47
N SER A 51 7.26 -2.68 -3.44
CA SER A 51 7.08 -4.07 -3.01
C SER A 51 5.72 -4.20 -2.31
N ASN A 52 5.13 -5.40 -2.32
CA ASN A 52 3.97 -5.71 -1.48
C ASN A 52 4.36 -5.82 0.01
N HIS A 53 5.65 -6.06 0.29
CA HIS A 53 6.21 -6.12 1.64
C HIS A 53 6.72 -4.75 2.08
N VAL A 54 5.82 -3.77 2.15
CA VAL A 54 6.09 -2.46 2.74
C VAL A 54 4.84 -1.99 3.48
N GLY A 55 5.03 -1.27 4.58
CA GLY A 55 3.87 -0.84 5.35
C GLY A 55 3.17 -2.00 6.06
N THR A 56 1.90 -1.78 6.41
CA THR A 56 1.00 -2.83 6.88
C THR A 56 0.52 -3.62 5.67
N HIS A 57 0.87 -4.91 5.61
CA HIS A 57 0.59 -5.78 4.45
C HIS A 57 0.20 -7.20 4.88
N LEU A 58 -0.16 -8.03 3.90
CA LEU A 58 -0.46 -9.45 4.08
C LEU A 58 0.38 -10.26 3.09
N ASP A 59 0.82 -11.44 3.53
CA ASP A 59 1.53 -12.39 2.68
C ASP A 59 0.58 -13.49 2.23
N GLY A 60 0.51 -13.71 0.92
CA GLY A 60 -0.14 -14.88 0.35
C GLY A 60 0.76 -16.12 0.43
N PRO A 61 0.22 -17.36 0.31
CA PRO A 61 1.02 -18.58 0.34
C PRO A 61 2.15 -18.61 -0.69
N MET A 62 1.92 -18.02 -1.88
CA MET A 62 2.93 -17.95 -2.95
C MET A 62 4.22 -17.20 -2.53
N HIS A 63 4.17 -16.40 -1.46
CA HIS A 63 5.37 -15.77 -0.92
C HIS A 63 6.41 -16.78 -0.41
N PHE A 64 5.96 -17.94 0.08
CA PHE A 64 6.82 -18.96 0.71
C PHE A 64 6.77 -20.33 0.01
N ASP A 65 5.82 -20.55 -0.89
CA ASP A 65 5.61 -21.80 -1.62
C ASP A 65 5.38 -21.52 -3.11
N THR A 66 6.23 -22.06 -3.99
CA THR A 66 6.10 -21.88 -5.44
C THR A 66 4.78 -22.43 -6.00
N GLY A 67 4.19 -23.45 -5.37
CA GLY A 67 2.86 -23.97 -5.72
C GLY A 67 1.70 -23.27 -4.99
N GLY A 68 2.01 -22.29 -4.14
CA GLY A 68 1.05 -21.57 -3.32
C GLY A 68 0.07 -20.73 -4.14
N ARG A 69 -1.08 -20.42 -3.54
CA ARG A 69 -2.05 -19.50 -4.15
C ARG A 69 -1.52 -18.06 -4.11
N ASP A 70 -1.93 -17.29 -5.11
CA ASP A 70 -1.76 -15.83 -5.11
C ASP A 70 -2.58 -15.18 -3.97
N ILE A 71 -2.29 -13.91 -3.69
CA ILE A 71 -2.96 -13.09 -2.67
C ILE A 71 -4.44 -12.82 -2.99
#